data_AF-A0A9E4IE75-F1
#
_entry.id   AF-A0A9E4IE75-F1
#
_cell.length_a   1.000
_cell.length_b   1.000
_cell.length_c   1.000
_cell.angle_alpha   90.00
_cell.angle_beta   90.00
_cell.angle_gamma   90.00
#
_symmetry.space_group_name_H-M   'P 1'
#
loop_
_entity.id
_entity.type
_entity.pdbx_description
1 polymer ?
#
loop_
_entity_poly.entity_id
_entity_poly.type
_entity_poly.pdbx_seq_one_letter_code
_entity_poly.pdbx_strand_id
1 'polypeptide(L)'
;MIRVLQAAPGVEVGRLPTGPDADGPPGSVEGWDVLAVDTVDAASRPLVEEACALGLPVVVGADLPVRFTPAPDATIVSGAASGAGLAAALAISMLPPSAEPLKARLAWTVAGRPLRAGRAVTFPEPVGSLWAGWGENPLPWPDVACCPAPTDSPWKAVRVDLEFHGAEGGGSLVHGVSDEGRFLDAVCFGSAILAAARGAYPRGAGGPGDPDGAFVRLAREAGMQVARFVAA
;
A
#
# COMPACT_ATOMS: atom_id res chain seq x y z
N MET A 1 -7.79 12.52 -18.85
CA MET A 1 -7.27 13.30 -17.70
C MET A 1 -7.90 12.68 -16.46
N ILE A 2 -7.11 12.31 -15.45
CA ILE A 2 -7.64 11.73 -14.18
C ILE A 2 -7.82 12.88 -13.18
N ARG A 3 -9.00 12.95 -12.56
CA ARG A 3 -9.39 13.92 -11.54
C ARG A 3 -9.39 13.24 -10.18
N VAL A 4 -8.55 13.73 -9.27
CA VAL A 4 -8.40 13.20 -7.91
C VAL A 4 -8.92 14.21 -6.89
N LEU A 5 -9.87 13.78 -6.06
CA LEU A 5 -10.27 14.56 -4.90
C LEU A 5 -9.41 14.15 -3.71
N GLN A 6 -8.58 15.06 -3.17
CA GLN A 6 -7.80 14.78 -1.97
C GLN A 6 -8.45 15.43 -0.74
N ALA A 7 -8.84 14.63 0.25
CA ALA A 7 -9.31 15.15 1.53
C ALA A 7 -8.20 15.00 2.58
N ALA A 8 -7.48 16.09 2.85
CA ALA A 8 -6.54 16.18 3.96
C ALA A 8 -6.78 17.48 4.75
N PRO A 9 -6.46 17.54 6.05
CA PRO A 9 -6.55 18.78 6.83
C PRO A 9 -5.61 19.83 6.24
N GLY A 10 -6.17 20.87 5.61
CA GLY A 10 -5.41 22.02 5.10
C GLY A 10 -4.64 21.80 3.79
N VAL A 11 -4.92 20.73 3.02
CA VAL A 11 -4.39 20.57 1.66
C VAL A 11 -5.52 20.84 0.67
N GLU A 12 -5.36 21.92 -0.10
CA GLU A 12 -6.24 22.26 -1.21
C GLU A 12 -6.14 21.24 -2.35
N VAL A 13 -7.28 21.06 -3.03
CA VAL A 13 -7.51 20.09 -4.10
C VAL A 13 -6.51 20.26 -5.24
N GLY A 14 -5.56 19.32 -5.35
CA GLY A 14 -4.63 19.28 -6.46
C GLY A 14 -5.25 18.60 -7.70
N ARG A 15 -5.56 19.36 -8.76
CA ARG A 15 -5.54 18.80 -10.12
C ARG A 15 -4.09 18.53 -10.48
N LEU A 16 -3.69 17.26 -10.61
CA LEU A 16 -2.42 16.94 -11.29
C LEU A 16 -2.46 17.54 -12.72
N PRO A 17 -1.38 18.20 -13.16
CA PRO A 17 -1.23 19.66 -13.25
C PRO A 17 -2.12 20.38 -14.29
N THR A 18 -2.70 21.53 -13.90
CA THR A 18 -2.42 22.91 -14.40
C THR A 18 -3.48 23.87 -13.84
N GLY A 19 -3.08 24.84 -13.00
CA GLY A 19 -3.91 25.98 -12.62
C GLY A 19 -3.91 26.30 -11.13
N PRO A 20 -3.59 27.54 -10.72
CA PRO A 20 -3.65 28.00 -9.34
C PRO A 20 -5.01 28.66 -9.09
N ASP A 21 -6.03 27.91 -8.66
CA ASP A 21 -7.26 28.47 -8.10
C ASP A 21 -8.08 27.33 -7.47
N ALA A 22 -8.03 27.17 -6.15
CA ALA A 22 -8.91 26.27 -5.41
C ALA A 22 -9.03 26.63 -3.91
N ASP A 23 -9.42 27.87 -3.60
CA ASP A 23 -9.77 28.27 -2.22
C ASP A 23 -11.13 27.65 -1.80
N GLY A 24 -11.08 26.63 -0.91
CA GLY A 24 -12.23 26.09 -0.15
C GLY A 24 -12.29 24.56 -0.02
N PRO A 25 -12.78 23.98 1.10
CA PRO A 25 -12.97 22.53 1.21
C PRO A 25 -14.05 22.04 0.24
N PRO A 26 -13.85 20.90 -0.44
CA PRO A 26 -14.81 20.38 -1.40
C PRO A 26 -16.09 19.93 -0.70
N GLY A 27 -17.23 20.45 -1.17
CA GLY A 27 -18.56 20.07 -0.67
C GLY A 27 -19.20 18.88 -1.39
N SER A 28 -18.52 18.25 -2.37
CA SER A 28 -19.06 17.10 -3.12
C SER A 28 -17.97 16.29 -3.84
N VAL A 29 -18.25 15.00 -4.05
CA VAL A 29 -17.41 14.05 -4.80
C VAL A 29 -17.85 13.89 -6.27
N GLU A 30 -18.84 14.64 -6.74
CA GLU A 30 -19.29 14.60 -8.14
C GLU A 30 -18.19 15.05 -9.12
N GLY A 31 -18.07 14.32 -10.24
CA GLY A 31 -17.13 14.65 -11.30
C GLY A 31 -15.65 14.36 -10.97
N TRP A 32 -15.37 13.57 -9.94
CA TRP A 32 -14.05 13.03 -9.67
C TRP A 32 -13.95 11.57 -10.17
N ASP A 33 -12.72 11.09 -10.41
CA ASP A 33 -12.48 9.71 -10.85
C ASP A 33 -12.02 8.80 -9.69
N VAL A 34 -11.51 9.41 -8.61
CA VAL A 34 -11.10 8.75 -7.37
C VAL A 34 -11.09 9.74 -6.21
N LEU A 35 -11.51 9.29 -5.02
CA LEU A 35 -11.32 9.99 -3.76
C LEU A 35 -10.05 9.45 -3.07
N ALA A 36 -9.13 10.33 -2.70
CA ALA A 36 -7.93 10.02 -1.97
C ALA A 36 -7.97 10.67 -0.59
N VAL A 37 -7.73 9.91 0.47
CA VAL A 37 -7.69 10.40 1.85
C VAL A 37 -6.48 9.82 2.57
N ASP A 38 -5.85 10.60 3.44
CA ASP A 38 -4.74 10.09 4.25
C ASP A 38 -5.27 9.10 5.30
N THR A 39 -6.40 9.44 5.94
CA THR A 39 -7.08 8.64 6.94
C THR A 39 -8.60 8.84 6.86
N VAL A 40 -9.36 7.87 7.39
CA VAL A 40 -10.81 7.98 7.54
C VAL A 40 -11.13 8.41 8.97
N ASP A 41 -11.36 9.71 9.15
CA ASP A 41 -11.71 10.31 10.43
C ASP A 41 -13.11 10.95 10.37
N ALA A 42 -13.50 11.72 11.39
CA ALA A 42 -14.81 12.36 11.42
C ALA A 42 -14.99 13.42 10.31
N ALA A 43 -13.91 14.02 9.84
CA ALA A 43 -13.95 15.08 8.81
C ALA A 43 -14.01 14.49 7.39
N SER A 44 -13.26 13.42 7.12
CA SER A 44 -13.24 12.79 5.79
C SER A 44 -14.37 11.79 5.57
N ARG A 45 -14.97 11.25 6.64
CA ARG A 45 -16.04 10.24 6.56
C ARG A 45 -17.23 10.61 5.65
N PRO A 46 -17.81 11.81 5.71
CA PRO A 46 -18.94 12.15 4.84
C PRO A 46 -18.60 12.05 3.35
N LEU A 47 -17.42 12.51 2.95
CA LEU A 47 -16.94 12.41 1.56
C LEU A 47 -16.69 10.95 1.16
N VAL A 48 -16.16 10.14 2.07
CA VAL A 48 -15.95 8.70 1.83
C VAL A 48 -17.28 7.97 1.66
N GLU A 49 -18.29 8.28 2.47
CA GLU A 49 -19.64 7.73 2.36
C GLU A 49 -20.32 8.17 1.05
N GLU A 50 -20.22 9.44 0.68
CA GLU A 50 -20.72 9.97 -0.60
C GLU A 50 -20.04 9.28 -1.79
N ALA A 51 -18.71 9.15 -1.76
CA ALA A 51 -17.95 8.46 -2.80
C ALA A 51 -18.39 7.00 -2.94
N CYS A 52 -18.58 6.29 -1.82
CA CYS A 52 -19.07 4.91 -1.83
C CYS A 52 -20.50 4.82 -2.41
N ALA A 53 -21.38 5.77 -2.07
CA ALA A 53 -22.74 5.81 -2.59
C ALA A 53 -22.79 6.06 -4.11
N LEU A 54 -21.83 6.81 -4.65
CA LEU A 54 -21.69 7.08 -6.08
C LEU A 54 -20.85 6.03 -6.84
N GLY A 55 -20.32 5.02 -6.14
CA GLY A 55 -19.42 4.02 -6.74
C GLY A 55 -18.04 4.56 -7.13
N LEU A 56 -17.64 5.71 -6.57
CA LEU A 56 -16.34 6.31 -6.78
C LEU A 56 -15.28 5.54 -5.96
N PRO A 57 -14.17 5.07 -6.57
CA PRO A 57 -13.10 4.41 -5.82
C PRO A 57 -12.51 5.31 -4.75
N VAL A 58 -12.24 4.74 -3.58
CA VAL A 58 -11.63 5.43 -2.44
C VAL A 58 -10.27 4.82 -2.14
N VAL A 59 -9.24 5.66 -2.03
CA VAL A 59 -7.88 5.26 -1.64
C VAL A 59 -7.52 5.91 -0.31
N VAL A 60 -7.12 5.08 0.65
CA VAL A 60 -6.77 5.48 2.03
C VAL A 60 -5.28 5.22 2.26
N GLY A 61 -4.53 6.26 2.64
CA GLY A 61 -3.09 6.19 2.85
C GLY A 61 -2.69 5.35 4.08
N ALA A 62 -3.32 5.58 5.22
CA ALA A 62 -2.96 5.03 6.53
C ALA A 62 -3.17 3.51 6.68
N ASP A 63 -2.46 2.93 7.66
CA ASP A 63 -2.49 1.51 8.03
C ASP A 63 -3.89 1.02 8.43
N LEU A 64 -4.32 -0.09 7.79
CA LEU A 64 -5.19 -1.20 8.23
C LEU A 64 -6.40 -0.97 9.19
N PRO A 65 -7.43 -1.83 9.04
CA PRO A 65 -8.44 -1.79 8.01
C PRO A 65 -9.44 -0.64 8.24
N VAL A 66 -10.04 -0.17 7.15
CA VAL A 66 -11.15 0.78 7.19
C VAL A 66 -12.31 0.18 7.99
N ARG A 67 -12.60 0.75 9.16
CA ARG A 67 -13.63 0.26 10.10
C ARG A 67 -15.03 0.72 9.75
N PHE A 68 -15.44 0.54 8.49
CA PHE A 68 -16.83 0.66 8.10
C PHE A 68 -17.14 -0.34 6.99
N THR A 69 -18.40 -0.77 6.91
CA THR A 69 -18.85 -1.68 5.85
C THR A 69 -19.11 -0.85 4.60
N PRO A 70 -18.31 -1.00 3.53
CA PRO A 70 -18.60 -0.30 2.28
C PRO A 70 -19.93 -0.75 1.70
N ALA A 71 -20.52 0.11 0.86
CA ALA A 71 -21.58 -0.34 -0.05
C ALA A 71 -21.05 -1.53 -0.88
N PRO A 72 -21.88 -2.54 -1.20
CA PRO A 72 -21.43 -3.76 -1.89
C PRO A 72 -20.69 -3.50 -3.22
N ASP A 73 -20.96 -2.36 -3.86
CA ASP A 73 -20.38 -1.97 -5.14
C ASP A 73 -19.23 -0.97 -5.04
N ALA A 74 -18.88 -0.50 -3.84
CA ALA A 74 -17.80 0.45 -3.64
C ALA A 74 -16.43 -0.23 -3.70
N THR A 75 -15.43 0.47 -4.23
CA THR A 75 -14.03 0.02 -4.23
C THR A 75 -13.25 0.82 -3.21
N ILE A 76 -12.66 0.16 -2.21
CA ILE A 76 -11.84 0.81 -1.18
C ILE A 76 -10.47 0.15 -1.12
N VAL A 77 -9.43 0.94 -1.34
CA VAL A 77 -8.03 0.55 -1.22
C VAL A 77 -7.46 1.15 0.05
N SER A 78 -7.17 0.31 1.04
CA SER A 78 -6.64 0.73 2.35
C SER A 78 -5.15 0.44 2.49
N GLY A 79 -4.44 1.23 3.29
CA GLY A 79 -3.01 1.03 3.50
C GLY A 79 -2.16 1.35 2.26
N ALA A 80 -2.61 2.26 1.40
CA ALA A 80 -1.92 2.59 0.15
C ALA A 80 -0.53 3.23 0.36
N ALA A 81 -0.28 3.86 1.51
CA ALA A 81 1.03 4.39 1.92
C ALA A 81 1.61 3.61 3.12
N SER A 82 1.09 2.41 3.41
CA SER A 82 1.57 1.59 4.52
C SER A 82 2.69 0.64 4.10
N GLY A 83 3.64 0.41 5.01
CA GLY A 83 4.64 -0.65 4.84
C GLY A 83 4.01 -2.04 4.73
N ALA A 84 2.94 -2.31 5.49
CA ALA A 84 2.20 -3.57 5.43
C ALA A 84 1.51 -3.76 4.06
N GLY A 85 0.86 -2.71 3.55
CA GLY A 85 0.21 -2.70 2.24
C GLY A 85 1.21 -2.88 1.10
N LEU A 86 2.35 -2.18 1.13
CA LEU A 86 3.42 -2.38 0.15
C LEU A 86 4.00 -3.80 0.21
N ALA A 87 4.20 -4.37 1.42
CA ALA A 87 4.66 -5.75 1.57
C ALA A 87 3.68 -6.76 0.98
N ALA A 88 2.38 -6.59 1.25
CA ALA A 88 1.32 -7.42 0.68
C ALA A 88 1.26 -7.31 -0.84
N ALA A 89 1.34 -6.09 -1.38
CA ALA A 89 1.30 -5.85 -2.82
C ALA A 89 2.52 -6.43 -3.53
N LEU A 90 3.72 -6.30 -2.95
CA LEU A 90 4.92 -6.95 -3.47
C LEU A 90 4.81 -8.47 -3.42
N ALA A 91 4.27 -9.03 -2.33
CA ALA A 91 4.08 -10.48 -2.23
C ALA A 91 3.15 -11.03 -3.32
N ILE A 92 2.01 -10.38 -3.55
CA ILE A 92 1.07 -10.76 -4.61
C ILE A 92 1.70 -10.59 -6.00
N SER A 93 2.32 -9.44 -6.26
CA SER A 93 2.88 -9.12 -7.57
C SER A 93 4.11 -9.96 -7.96
N MET A 94 4.86 -10.48 -6.99
CA MET A 94 6.08 -11.27 -7.24
C MET A 94 5.80 -12.77 -7.28
N LEU A 95 4.62 -13.21 -6.86
CA LEU A 95 4.22 -14.61 -6.98
C LEU A 95 4.03 -14.96 -8.47
N PRO A 96 4.69 -16.00 -9.01
CA PRO A 96 4.53 -16.35 -10.41
C PRO A 96 3.07 -16.65 -10.77
N PRO A 97 2.62 -16.34 -12.00
CA PRO A 97 1.31 -16.75 -12.46
C PRO A 97 1.14 -18.26 -12.28
N SER A 98 0.01 -18.71 -11.73
CA SER A 98 -0.29 -20.12 -11.39
C SER A 98 0.46 -20.75 -10.21
N ALA A 99 1.29 -19.99 -9.49
CA ALA A 99 1.90 -20.47 -8.25
C ALA A 99 0.95 -20.31 -7.05
N GLU A 100 1.00 -21.27 -6.13
CA GLU A 100 0.32 -21.23 -4.84
C GLU A 100 1.33 -20.89 -3.73
N PRO A 101 1.04 -19.90 -2.86
CA PRO A 101 1.92 -19.54 -1.77
C PRO A 101 1.92 -20.66 -0.71
N LEU A 102 3.09 -21.15 -0.33
CA LEU A 102 3.26 -22.11 0.76
C LEU A 102 3.51 -21.39 2.07
N LYS A 103 4.42 -20.40 2.05
CA LYS A 103 4.82 -19.62 3.21
C LYS A 103 5.28 -18.25 2.78
N ALA A 104 4.96 -17.24 3.58
CA ALA A 104 5.46 -15.88 3.38
C ALA A 104 6.03 -15.30 4.67
N ARG A 105 7.07 -14.48 4.53
CA ARG A 105 7.50 -13.55 5.58
C ARG A 105 7.47 -12.14 5.02
N LEU A 106 6.65 -11.30 5.62
CA LEU A 106 6.51 -9.90 5.30
C LEU A 106 7.16 -9.10 6.42
N ALA A 107 8.05 -8.19 6.09
CA ALA A 107 8.64 -7.28 7.06
C ALA A 107 8.61 -5.86 6.51
N TRP A 108 8.40 -4.90 7.39
CA TRP A 108 8.38 -3.48 7.03
C TRP A 108 8.81 -2.62 8.20
N THR A 109 9.38 -1.47 7.89
CA THR A 109 9.72 -0.47 8.91
C THR A 109 8.46 0.23 9.42
N VAL A 110 8.39 0.48 10.72
CA VAL A 110 7.37 1.34 11.34
C VAL A 110 8.05 2.43 12.16
N ALA A 111 7.43 3.61 12.28
CA ALA A 111 7.98 4.67 13.12
C ALA A 111 8.02 4.21 14.59
N GLY A 112 9.17 4.34 15.24
CA GLY A 112 9.29 4.01 16.65
C GLY A 112 10.71 3.68 17.09
N ARG A 113 10.91 3.53 18.39
CA ARG A 113 12.23 3.21 18.94
C ARG A 113 12.66 1.80 18.49
N PRO A 114 13.87 1.63 17.93
CA PRO A 114 14.39 0.31 17.57
C PRO A 114 14.35 -0.70 18.71
N LEU A 115 13.95 -1.93 18.38
CA LEU A 115 13.92 -3.03 19.33
C LEU A 115 15.33 -3.59 19.58
N ARG A 116 15.51 -4.24 20.72
CA ARG A 116 16.77 -4.93 21.10
C ARG A 116 16.68 -6.45 21.05
N ALA A 117 15.49 -6.98 20.78
CA ALA A 117 15.19 -8.41 20.72
C ALA A 117 13.93 -8.61 19.85
N GLY A 118 13.73 -9.83 19.36
CA GLY A 118 12.62 -10.18 18.48
C GLY A 118 13.10 -11.02 17.31
N ARG A 119 12.50 -10.85 16.15
CA ARG A 119 12.94 -11.49 14.91
C ARG A 119 13.94 -10.59 14.20
N ALA A 120 15.14 -11.08 13.89
CA ALA A 120 16.09 -10.35 13.06
C ALA A 120 15.59 -10.31 11.61
N VAL A 121 15.60 -9.12 11.02
CA VAL A 121 15.24 -8.87 9.62
C VAL A 121 16.34 -8.01 8.99
N THR A 122 16.79 -8.39 7.79
CA THR A 122 17.74 -7.58 7.01
C THR A 122 17.01 -6.94 5.85
N PHE A 123 16.80 -5.63 5.92
CA PHE A 123 16.25 -4.82 4.84
C PHE A 123 17.34 -4.42 3.84
N PRO A 124 16.99 -4.01 2.61
CA PRO A 124 17.96 -3.38 1.73
C PRO A 124 18.54 -2.10 2.33
N GLU A 125 19.74 -1.72 1.87
CA GLU A 125 20.39 -0.46 2.23
C GLU A 125 19.50 0.74 1.85
N PRO A 126 19.49 1.83 2.63
CA PRO A 126 20.37 2.11 3.77
C PRO A 126 19.81 1.68 5.14
N VAL A 127 18.72 0.90 5.18
CA VAL A 127 18.08 0.52 6.46
C VAL A 127 18.89 -0.57 7.18
N GLY A 128 19.35 -1.58 6.44
CA GLY A 128 20.13 -2.68 6.99
C GLY A 128 19.34 -3.57 7.95
N SER A 129 19.99 -4.10 8.97
CA SER A 129 19.41 -5.09 9.89
C SER A 129 18.69 -4.46 11.08
N LEU A 130 17.46 -4.90 11.35
CA LEU A 130 16.63 -4.48 12.48
C LEU A 130 16.03 -5.68 13.22
N TRP A 131 15.62 -5.44 14.47
CA TRP A 131 14.78 -6.35 15.24
C TRP A 131 13.31 -5.99 15.04
N ALA A 132 12.51 -7.00 14.69
CA ALA A 132 11.08 -6.86 14.41
C ALA A 132 10.23 -7.59 15.47
N GLY A 133 9.04 -7.04 15.70
CA GLY A 133 7.97 -7.68 16.47
C GLY A 133 7.10 -8.60 15.61
N TRP A 134 5.92 -8.92 16.11
CA TRP A 134 4.89 -9.66 15.38
C TRP A 134 3.75 -8.73 15.01
N GLY A 135 3.36 -8.73 13.73
CA GLY A 135 2.27 -7.95 13.19
C GLY A 135 1.08 -8.80 12.78
N GLU A 136 0.00 -8.13 12.42
CA GLU A 136 -1.17 -8.77 11.81
C GLU A 136 -0.89 -9.17 10.35
N ASN A 137 -1.53 -10.25 9.90
CA ASN A 137 -1.41 -10.74 8.53
C ASN A 137 -2.27 -9.91 7.57
N PRO A 138 -1.69 -9.15 6.62
CA PRO A 138 -2.45 -8.37 5.65
C PRO A 138 -2.92 -9.18 4.44
N LEU A 139 -2.53 -10.46 4.33
CA LEU A 139 -2.84 -11.33 3.20
C LEU A 139 -3.86 -12.40 3.58
N PRO A 140 -4.67 -12.89 2.63
CA PRO A 140 -5.60 -14.01 2.86
C PRO A 140 -4.89 -15.38 2.89
N TRP A 141 -3.56 -15.40 3.03
CA TRP A 141 -2.76 -16.64 2.99
C TRP A 141 -2.61 -17.22 4.40
N PRO A 142 -2.61 -18.56 4.53
CA PRO A 142 -2.65 -19.21 5.85
C PRO A 142 -1.34 -19.15 6.65
N ASP A 143 -0.17 -19.15 6.00
CA ASP A 143 1.15 -19.14 6.67
C ASP A 143 1.96 -17.89 6.31
N VAL A 144 1.65 -16.77 6.98
CA VAL A 144 2.33 -15.48 6.79
C VAL A 144 2.88 -14.96 8.11
N ALA A 145 4.20 -14.93 8.23
CA ALA A 145 4.89 -14.27 9.32
C ALA A 145 5.01 -12.76 9.03
N CYS A 146 4.43 -11.93 9.89
CA CYS A 146 4.45 -10.47 9.74
C CYS A 146 5.38 -9.83 10.78
N CYS A 147 6.32 -9.02 10.31
CA CYS A 147 7.45 -8.52 11.07
C CYS A 147 7.58 -6.98 10.95
N PRO A 148 6.74 -6.20 11.65
CA PRO A 148 6.95 -4.75 11.76
C PRO A 148 8.23 -4.48 12.56
N ALA A 149 9.13 -3.67 12.01
CA ALA A 149 10.42 -3.32 12.56
C ALA A 149 10.46 -1.82 12.93
N PRO A 150 10.34 -1.46 14.22
CA PRO A 150 10.43 -0.07 14.65
C PRO A 150 11.79 0.55 14.30
N THR A 151 11.76 1.76 13.76
CA THR A 151 12.95 2.59 13.50
C THR A 151 12.65 4.08 13.66
N ASP A 152 13.63 4.83 14.13
CA ASP A 152 13.64 6.30 14.20
C ASP A 152 14.33 6.94 12.99
N SER A 153 14.77 6.12 12.05
CA SER A 153 15.35 6.52 10.77
C SER A 153 14.32 7.17 9.85
N PRO A 154 14.71 8.14 9.00
CA PRO A 154 13.84 8.69 7.96
C PRO A 154 13.58 7.70 6.81
N TRP A 155 14.34 6.61 6.74
CA TRP A 155 14.23 5.60 5.69
C TRP A 155 13.10 4.62 5.98
N LYS A 156 12.29 4.33 4.97
CA LYS A 156 11.33 3.23 5.00
C LYS A 156 11.86 2.06 4.19
N ALA A 157 11.55 0.85 4.65
CA ALA A 157 11.85 -0.35 3.90
C ALA A 157 10.79 -1.43 4.07
N VAL A 158 10.72 -2.28 3.05
CA VAL A 158 9.89 -3.47 2.99
C VAL A 158 10.75 -4.63 2.52
N ARG A 159 10.51 -5.81 3.09
CA ARG A 159 11.08 -7.08 2.65
C ARG A 159 9.97 -8.12 2.56
N VAL A 160 10.04 -8.91 1.51
CA VAL A 160 9.15 -10.03 1.26
C VAL A 160 10.01 -11.26 0.98
N ASP A 161 9.83 -12.31 1.78
CA ASP A 161 10.33 -13.64 1.48
C ASP A 161 9.14 -14.55 1.17
N LEU A 162 9.16 -15.24 0.03
CA LEU A 162 8.11 -16.15 -0.40
C LEU A 162 8.69 -17.53 -0.65
N GLU A 163 7.95 -18.55 -0.21
CA GLU A 163 8.06 -19.93 -0.66
C GLU A 163 6.73 -20.29 -1.32
N PHE A 164 6.79 -20.89 -2.51
CA PHE A 164 5.60 -21.21 -3.30
C PHE A 164 5.76 -22.53 -4.03
N HIS A 165 4.63 -23.10 -4.43
CA HIS A 165 4.53 -24.23 -5.33
C HIS A 165 4.03 -23.75 -6.69
N GLY A 166 4.76 -24.00 -7.77
CA GLY A 166 4.35 -23.68 -9.14
C GLY A 166 4.32 -24.93 -10.03
N ALA A 167 3.90 -24.74 -11.28
CA ALA A 167 3.81 -25.82 -12.26
C ALA A 167 5.15 -26.53 -12.53
N GLU A 168 6.28 -25.81 -12.40
CA GLU A 168 7.64 -26.35 -12.55
C GLU A 168 8.25 -26.88 -11.24
N GLY A 169 7.46 -26.91 -10.16
CA GLY A 169 7.88 -27.30 -8.82
C GLY A 169 7.91 -26.15 -7.82
N GLY A 170 8.53 -26.38 -6.67
CA GLY A 170 8.65 -25.37 -5.61
C GLY A 170 9.73 -24.33 -5.90
N GLY A 171 9.54 -23.11 -5.40
CA GLY A 171 10.51 -22.03 -5.52
C GLY A 171 10.52 -21.11 -4.31
N SER A 172 11.58 -20.32 -4.19
CA SER A 172 11.67 -19.23 -3.21
C SER A 172 12.13 -17.93 -3.85
N LEU A 173 11.59 -16.82 -3.36
CA LEU A 173 11.91 -15.47 -3.81
C LEU A 173 12.09 -14.56 -2.62
N VAL A 174 13.07 -13.66 -2.72
CA VAL A 174 13.30 -12.63 -1.73
C VAL A 174 13.40 -11.30 -2.44
N HIS A 175 12.51 -10.37 -2.08
CA HIS A 175 12.44 -9.03 -2.62
C HIS A 175 12.42 -8.00 -1.51
N GLY A 176 12.85 -6.78 -1.84
CA GLY A 176 12.73 -5.66 -0.92
C GLY A 176 12.83 -4.33 -1.62
N VAL A 177 12.38 -3.31 -0.90
CA VAL A 177 12.39 -1.91 -1.30
C VAL A 177 12.88 -1.12 -0.11
N SER A 178 13.70 -0.11 -0.34
CA SER A 178 14.11 0.86 0.67
C SER A 178 14.33 2.21 -0.01
N ASP A 179 13.78 3.26 0.59
CA ASP A 179 13.99 4.64 0.14
C ASP A 179 13.60 5.61 1.26
N GLU A 180 13.75 6.91 1.01
CA GLU A 180 13.30 7.96 1.92
C GLU A 180 11.79 7.79 2.16
N GLY A 181 11.38 7.85 3.43
CA GLY A 181 10.05 7.43 3.84
C GLY A 181 8.92 8.21 3.17
N ARG A 182 9.08 9.54 3.02
CA ARG A 182 8.08 10.38 2.37
C ARG A 182 8.01 10.11 0.87
N PHE A 183 9.15 9.83 0.24
CA PHE A 183 9.18 9.42 -1.16
C PHE A 183 8.41 8.11 -1.38
N LEU A 184 8.68 7.07 -0.59
CA LEU A 184 7.94 5.80 -0.71
C LEU A 184 6.45 5.99 -0.47
N ASP A 185 6.06 6.74 0.57
CA ASP A 185 4.66 7.01 0.87
C ASP A 185 3.97 7.70 -0.31
N ALA A 186 4.59 8.74 -0.88
CA ALA A 186 4.05 9.49 -2.00
C ALA A 186 3.92 8.62 -3.27
N VAL A 187 4.95 7.83 -3.59
CA VAL A 187 4.94 6.95 -4.77
C VAL A 187 3.88 5.86 -4.62
N CYS A 188 3.80 5.21 -3.46
CA CYS A 188 2.80 4.18 -3.21
C CYS A 188 1.38 4.78 -3.25
N PHE A 189 1.15 5.90 -2.56
CA PHE A 189 -0.17 6.53 -2.54
C PHE A 189 -0.61 6.98 -3.94
N GLY A 190 0.25 7.68 -4.67
CA GLY A 190 -0.02 8.10 -6.05
C GLY A 190 -0.28 6.93 -7.00
N SER A 191 0.45 5.82 -6.83
CA SER A 191 0.27 4.62 -7.66
C SER A 191 -1.06 3.92 -7.38
N ALA A 192 -1.48 3.85 -6.12
CA ALA A 192 -2.79 3.32 -5.75
C ALA A 192 -3.93 4.18 -6.31
N ILE A 193 -3.81 5.51 -6.23
CA ILE A 193 -4.76 6.47 -6.82
C ILE A 193 -4.90 6.25 -8.33
N LEU A 194 -3.78 6.14 -9.05
CA LEU A 194 -3.78 5.90 -10.49
C LEU A 194 -4.32 4.51 -10.86
N ALA A 195 -4.01 3.48 -10.08
CA ALA A 195 -4.55 2.13 -10.27
C ALA A 195 -6.07 2.10 -10.06
N ALA A 196 -6.55 2.74 -8.99
CA ALA A 196 -7.98 2.85 -8.68
C ALA A 196 -8.75 3.61 -9.75
N ALA A 197 -8.24 4.77 -10.19
CA ALA A 197 -8.86 5.53 -11.28
C ALA A 197 -8.90 4.77 -12.62
N ARG A 198 -8.05 3.76 -12.81
CA ARG A 198 -8.03 2.87 -13.99
C ARG A 198 -8.87 1.59 -13.81
N GLY A 199 -9.55 1.44 -12.66
CA GLY A 199 -10.37 0.26 -12.38
C GLY A 199 -9.57 -1.02 -12.12
N ALA A 200 -8.33 -0.91 -11.64
CA ALA A 200 -7.47 -2.08 -11.40
C ALA A 200 -7.87 -2.89 -10.16
N TYR A 201 -8.68 -2.33 -9.26
CA TYR A 201 -9.10 -2.99 -8.02
C TYR A 201 -10.50 -3.58 -8.14
N PRO A 202 -10.74 -4.76 -7.56
CA PRO A 202 -12.08 -5.32 -7.47
C PRO A 202 -12.96 -4.50 -6.52
N ARG A 203 -14.28 -4.65 -6.67
CA ARG A 203 -15.25 -4.12 -5.71
C ARG A 203 -15.05 -4.75 -4.33
N GLY A 204 -15.33 -3.98 -3.29
CA GLY A 204 -15.09 -4.32 -1.89
C GLY A 204 -13.94 -3.54 -1.26
N ALA A 205 -13.67 -3.83 0.01
CA ALA A 205 -12.51 -3.30 0.72
C ALA A 205 -11.32 -4.26 0.61
N GLY A 206 -10.15 -3.73 0.27
CA GLY A 206 -8.91 -4.49 0.15
C GLY A 206 -7.67 -3.65 0.45
N GLY A 207 -6.50 -4.28 0.30
CA GLY A 207 -5.21 -3.60 0.32
C GLY A 207 -4.79 -3.14 -1.09
N PRO A 208 -3.61 -2.51 -1.23
CA PRO A 208 -3.10 -2.06 -2.54
C PRO A 208 -2.60 -3.21 -3.42
N GLY A 209 -2.54 -4.44 -2.89
CA GLY A 209 -2.20 -5.62 -3.68
C GLY A 209 -3.32 -6.00 -4.63
N ASP A 210 -3.10 -5.73 -5.92
CA ASP A 210 -3.99 -6.14 -7.00
C ASP A 210 -3.42 -7.35 -7.74
N PRO A 211 -4.28 -8.26 -8.23
CA PRO A 211 -3.85 -9.48 -8.92
C PRO A 211 -3.11 -9.21 -10.23
N ASP A 212 -3.35 -8.07 -10.87
CA ASP A 212 -2.73 -7.69 -12.14
C ASP A 212 -1.39 -6.96 -11.95
N GLY A 213 -0.99 -6.70 -10.70
CA GLY A 213 0.24 -5.99 -10.33
C GLY A 213 0.31 -4.52 -10.78
N ALA A 214 -0.83 -3.90 -11.08
CA ALA A 214 -0.93 -2.52 -11.55
C ALA A 214 -0.30 -1.52 -10.56
N PHE A 215 -0.54 -1.69 -9.25
CA PHE A 215 0.04 -0.85 -8.21
C PHE A 215 1.57 -0.88 -8.23
N VAL A 216 2.15 -2.09 -8.17
CA VAL A 216 3.62 -2.27 -8.12
C VAL A 216 4.25 -1.79 -9.43
N ARG A 217 3.61 -2.06 -10.57
CA ARG A 217 4.06 -1.58 -11.88
C ARG A 217 4.10 -0.05 -11.94
N LEU A 218 3.02 0.63 -11.55
CA LEU A 218 2.95 2.10 -11.53
C LEU A 218 3.96 2.70 -10.56
N ALA A 219 4.16 2.08 -9.39
CA ALA A 219 5.16 2.53 -8.43
C ALA A 219 6.58 2.43 -8.99
N ARG A 220 6.89 1.36 -9.73
CA ARG A 220 8.18 1.21 -10.43
C ARG A 220 8.35 2.23 -11.56
N GLU A 221 7.30 2.50 -12.33
CA GLU A 221 7.29 3.55 -13.37
C GLU A 221 7.54 4.94 -12.76
N ALA A 222 7.08 5.18 -11.54
CA ALA A 222 7.31 6.42 -10.78
C ALA A 222 8.68 6.47 -10.06
N GLY A 223 9.51 5.43 -10.18
CA GLY A 223 10.89 5.42 -9.68
C GLY A 223 11.15 4.48 -8.49
N MET A 224 10.15 3.75 -7.98
CA MET A 224 10.38 2.77 -6.91
C MET A 224 11.29 1.64 -7.39
N GLN A 225 12.41 1.43 -6.70
CA GLN A 225 13.36 0.37 -7.01
C GLN A 225 13.11 -0.87 -6.16
N VAL A 226 12.92 -2.02 -6.82
CA VAL A 226 12.75 -3.31 -6.15
C VAL A 226 14.03 -4.12 -6.30
N ALA A 227 14.68 -4.40 -5.19
CA ALA A 227 15.85 -5.27 -5.12
C ALA A 227 15.42 -6.74 -5.01
N ARG A 228 16.20 -7.64 -5.62
CA ARG A 228 16.10 -9.09 -5.45
C ARG A 228 17.30 -9.57 -4.63
N PHE A 229 17.07 -10.48 -3.71
CA PHE A 229 18.11 -11.10 -2.90
C PHE A 229 18.21 -12.59 -3.23
N VAL A 230 19.40 -13.14 -3.03
CA VAL A 230 19.59 -14.58 -2.99
C VAL A 230 19.40 -15.00 -1.53
N ALA A 231 18.55 -16.00 -1.28
CA ALA A 231 18.46 -16.60 0.05
C ALA A 231 19.83 -17.19 0.41
N ALA A 232 20.39 -16.75 1.54
CA ALA A 232 21.64 -17.29 2.08
C ALA A 232 21.38 -18.64 2.77
#